data_AF-A0A0F2RS47-F1
#
_entry.id   AF-A0A0F2RS47-F1
#
_cell.length_a   1.000
_cell.length_b   1.000
_cell.length_c   1.000
_cell.angle_alpha   90.00
_cell.angle_beta   90.00
_cell.angle_gamma   90.00
#
_symmetry.space_group_name_H-M   'P 1'
#
loop_
_entity.id
_entity.type
_entity.pdbx_description
1 polymer ?
#
loop_
_entity_poly.entity_id
_entity_poly.type
_entity_poly.pdbx_seq_one_letter_code
_entity_poly.pdbx_strand_id
1 'polypeptide(L)'
;MPEIASDAAQGGQGRAAIVTTMKNEGPFILEWLAYHRSIGFDDILVYTNDCTDGTDSMLQLLERKGYVQHRENPFRTMNMPPQHAALQSAEQEPVIKAAKWITCIDVDEYINIKTGDGTLNALFDAVPDANMIAMTWRLFGNGDVKDYADRPITEQFLRCAPEFARKPHQAWGFKTLFQNIGLFKKLGVHRPKGLNPQLWEDINWVNGSGQPLPREMYRNGWRSTIETYGYDLVQLNHYAVRSAESFLVKRDRGRVNHVDRDQGLAYWFRMNNNFEEERSIQSRLAMMRADLNRLMQDPEIAAAHHHSVACHRAKIDELRATENYSSFFAELTSPRMEKLARLHGHFGSNVFLSGPGVIPDEIVAQDPEAEWFFTVELQGDTAH
;
A
#
# COMPACT_ATOMS: atom_id res chain seq x y z
N MET A 1 26.79 5.96 -29.69
CA MET A 1 25.71 6.77 -29.05
C MET A 1 26.40 7.80 -28.18
N PRO A 2 25.93 9.05 -28.11
CA PRO A 2 26.49 10.03 -27.17
C PRO A 2 26.36 9.52 -25.73
N GLU A 3 27.37 9.82 -24.90
CA GLU A 3 27.34 9.57 -23.46
C GLU A 3 26.22 10.41 -22.83
N ILE A 4 25.41 9.76 -22.00
CA ILE A 4 24.35 10.41 -21.23
C ILE A 4 24.83 10.44 -19.78
N ALA A 5 24.85 11.62 -19.17
CA ALA A 5 25.07 11.77 -17.73
C ALA A 5 23.72 11.82 -17.00
N SER A 6 23.64 11.18 -15.84
CA SER A 6 22.58 11.44 -14.87
C SER A 6 22.80 12.81 -14.21
N ASP A 7 21.74 13.36 -13.61
CA ASP A 7 21.95 14.44 -12.67
C ASP A 7 22.64 13.85 -11.42
N ALA A 8 23.60 14.57 -10.86
CA ALA A 8 24.29 14.10 -9.66
C ALA A 8 23.29 13.85 -8.53
N ALA A 9 23.39 12.70 -7.84
CA ALA A 9 22.66 12.48 -6.61
C ALA A 9 23.01 13.61 -5.63
N GLN A 10 21.99 14.29 -5.12
CA GLN A 10 22.20 15.42 -4.21
C GLN A 10 22.00 14.94 -2.78
N GLY A 11 22.81 15.41 -1.83
CA GLY A 11 22.54 15.25 -0.39
C GLY A 11 21.34 16.09 0.07
N GLY A 12 20.75 15.76 1.24
CA GLY A 12 19.62 16.49 1.84
C GLY A 12 18.23 16.17 1.27
N GLN A 13 17.18 16.73 1.87
CA GLN A 13 15.77 16.36 1.59
C GLN A 13 15.33 16.65 0.14
N GLY A 14 15.52 17.88 -0.35
CA GLY A 14 14.77 18.38 -1.51
C GLY A 14 13.25 18.24 -1.32
N ARG A 15 12.45 18.42 -2.39
CA ARG A 15 11.00 18.15 -2.33
C ARG A 15 10.73 16.66 -2.48
N ALA A 16 9.86 16.11 -1.65
CA ALA A 16 9.40 14.72 -1.76
C ALA A 16 7.93 14.66 -2.23
N ALA A 17 7.66 13.84 -3.24
CA ALA A 17 6.34 13.70 -3.84
C ALA A 17 5.80 12.26 -3.76
N ILE A 18 4.49 12.14 -3.52
CA ILE A 18 3.74 10.89 -3.68
C ILE A 18 2.83 11.00 -4.91
N VAL A 19 2.80 9.95 -5.73
CA VAL A 19 1.77 9.74 -6.75
C VAL A 19 0.88 8.58 -6.31
N THR A 20 -0.43 8.79 -6.31
CA THR A 20 -1.39 7.74 -5.91
C THR A 20 -2.65 7.77 -6.77
N THR A 21 -3.37 6.65 -6.79
CA THR A 21 -4.65 6.52 -7.49
C THR A 21 -5.75 6.08 -6.53
N MET A 22 -6.92 6.70 -6.60
CA MET A 22 -8.02 6.42 -5.68
C MET A 22 -9.34 6.16 -6.42
N LYS A 23 -10.14 5.26 -5.86
CA LYS A 23 -11.55 5.05 -6.24
C LYS A 23 -12.34 4.76 -4.98
N ASN A 24 -13.27 5.64 -4.63
CA ASN A 24 -14.11 5.51 -3.43
C ASN A 24 -13.29 5.24 -2.15
N GLU A 25 -12.35 6.13 -1.85
CA GLU A 25 -11.43 6.04 -0.71
C GLU A 25 -11.63 7.17 0.30
N GLY A 26 -12.65 8.00 0.11
CA GLY A 26 -12.89 9.24 0.85
C GLY A 26 -12.70 9.13 2.37
N PRO A 27 -13.26 8.12 3.05
CA PRO A 27 -13.11 7.98 4.50
C PRO A 27 -11.66 7.85 5.01
N PHE A 28 -10.71 7.48 4.14
CA PHE A 28 -9.33 7.16 4.52
C PHE A 28 -8.33 8.24 4.11
N ILE A 29 -8.75 9.24 3.33
CA ILE A 29 -7.85 10.23 2.73
C ILE A 29 -7.22 11.13 3.78
N LEU A 30 -7.99 11.63 4.75
CA LEU A 30 -7.49 12.65 5.67
C LEU A 30 -6.42 12.10 6.63
N GLU A 31 -6.59 10.89 7.16
CA GLU A 31 -5.54 10.24 7.96
C GLU A 31 -4.29 10.02 7.12
N TRP A 32 -4.44 9.44 5.93
CA TRP A 32 -3.32 9.10 5.06
C TRP A 32 -2.54 10.35 4.63
N LEU A 33 -3.25 11.42 4.28
CA LEU A 33 -2.70 12.73 3.94
C LEU A 33 -1.96 13.34 5.14
N ALA A 34 -2.60 13.38 6.30
CA ALA A 34 -2.05 13.92 7.53
C ALA A 34 -0.75 13.19 7.94
N TYR A 35 -0.76 11.86 7.86
CA TYR A 35 0.39 11.03 8.19
C TYR A 35 1.58 11.34 7.27
N HIS A 36 1.40 11.25 5.95
CA HIS A 36 2.51 11.41 4.99
C HIS A 36 3.07 12.85 4.99
N ARG A 37 2.22 13.86 5.13
CA ARG A 37 2.69 15.24 5.33
C ARG A 37 3.51 15.38 6.61
N SER A 38 3.05 14.77 7.71
CA SER A 38 3.73 14.88 9.00
C SER A 38 5.13 14.27 9.01
N ILE A 39 5.38 13.22 8.21
CA ILE A 39 6.71 12.60 8.09
C ILE A 39 7.60 13.27 7.04
N GLY A 40 7.11 14.30 6.33
CA GLY A 40 7.94 15.17 5.49
C GLY A 40 7.68 15.11 3.97
N PHE A 41 6.55 14.56 3.51
CA PHE A 41 6.16 14.70 2.10
C PHE A 41 5.59 16.09 1.80
N ASP A 42 6.07 16.72 0.73
CA ASP A 42 5.71 18.07 0.33
C ASP A 42 4.55 18.10 -0.68
N ASP A 43 4.58 17.18 -1.65
CA ASP A 43 3.65 17.12 -2.77
C ASP A 43 2.92 15.78 -2.81
N ILE A 44 1.60 15.85 -2.97
CA ILE A 44 0.75 14.66 -3.05
C ILE A 44 -0.15 14.83 -4.27
N LEU A 45 0.15 14.06 -5.31
CA LEU A 45 -0.57 14.04 -6.57
C LEU A 45 -1.51 12.83 -6.60
N VAL A 46 -2.81 13.10 -6.63
CA VAL A 46 -3.86 12.09 -6.59
C VAL A 46 -4.63 12.05 -7.91
N TYR A 47 -4.69 10.87 -8.52
CA TYR A 47 -5.58 10.59 -9.64
C TYR A 47 -6.82 9.82 -9.18
N THR A 48 -8.01 10.28 -9.53
CA THR A 48 -9.27 9.58 -9.17
C THR A 48 -9.88 8.85 -10.34
N ASN A 49 -10.51 7.69 -10.05
CA ASN A 49 -11.18 6.86 -11.04
C ASN A 49 -12.67 6.72 -10.69
N ASP A 50 -13.56 7.37 -11.45
CA ASP A 50 -15.02 7.20 -11.39
C ASP A 50 -15.57 7.10 -9.95
N CYS A 51 -15.31 8.12 -9.12
CA CYS A 51 -15.70 8.11 -7.71
C CYS A 51 -17.20 8.41 -7.56
N THR A 52 -17.81 7.83 -6.53
CA THR A 52 -19.25 7.93 -6.24
C THR A 52 -19.55 8.21 -4.76
N ASP A 53 -18.52 8.40 -3.93
CA ASP A 53 -18.61 8.63 -2.49
C ASP A 53 -18.12 10.03 -2.08
N GLY A 54 -17.92 10.93 -3.05
CA GLY A 54 -17.36 12.26 -2.82
C GLY A 54 -15.82 12.31 -2.66
N THR A 55 -15.10 11.20 -2.89
CA THR A 55 -13.63 11.16 -2.91
C THR A 55 -13.03 12.27 -3.78
N ASP A 56 -13.50 12.38 -5.02
CA ASP A 56 -13.07 13.37 -6.01
C ASP A 56 -13.43 14.79 -5.58
N SER A 57 -14.65 15.01 -5.09
CA SER A 57 -15.10 16.31 -4.60
C SER A 57 -14.26 16.81 -3.41
N MET A 58 -13.92 15.91 -2.48
CA MET A 58 -13.04 16.22 -1.37
C MET A 58 -11.61 16.53 -1.84
N LEU A 59 -11.07 15.76 -2.79
CA LEU A 59 -9.73 16.01 -3.33
C LEU A 59 -9.65 17.32 -4.11
N GLN A 60 -10.69 17.69 -4.86
CA GLN A 60 -10.80 19.01 -5.50
C GLN A 60 -10.83 20.14 -4.46
N LEU A 61 -11.54 19.94 -3.34
CA LEU A 61 -11.54 20.91 -2.22
C LEU A 61 -10.14 21.05 -1.60
N LEU A 62 -9.48 19.92 -1.33
CA LEU A 62 -8.13 19.89 -0.77
C LEU A 62 -7.11 20.54 -1.73
N GLU A 63 -7.25 20.37 -3.04
CA GLU A 63 -6.43 21.06 -4.05
C GLU A 63 -6.66 22.58 -4.00
N ARG A 64 -7.92 23.05 -3.99
CA ARG A 64 -8.22 24.49 -3.87
C ARG A 64 -7.65 25.10 -2.59
N LYS A 65 -7.58 24.32 -1.51
CA LYS A 65 -7.00 24.74 -0.23
C LYS A 65 -5.48 24.50 -0.14
N GLY A 66 -4.84 23.98 -1.19
CA GLY A 66 -3.39 23.85 -1.31
C GLY A 66 -2.79 22.64 -0.57
N TYR A 67 -3.58 21.62 -0.26
CA TYR A 67 -3.10 20.42 0.46
C TYR A 67 -2.60 19.30 -0.44
N VAL A 68 -3.15 19.18 -1.65
CA VAL A 68 -2.84 18.14 -2.66
C VAL A 68 -2.89 18.73 -4.06
N GLN A 69 -2.50 17.94 -5.07
CA GLN A 69 -2.85 18.16 -6.46
C GLN A 69 -3.79 17.03 -6.90
N HIS A 70 -4.89 17.37 -7.57
CA HIS A 70 -5.91 16.41 -7.98
C HIS A 70 -6.06 16.37 -9.49
N ARG A 71 -6.20 15.17 -10.06
CA ARG A 71 -6.51 14.97 -11.47
C ARG A 71 -7.58 13.89 -11.60
N GLU A 72 -8.49 14.08 -12.55
CA GLU A 72 -9.25 12.95 -13.08
C GLU A 72 -8.32 12.05 -13.89
N ASN A 73 -8.41 10.73 -13.71
CA ASN A 73 -7.54 9.82 -14.40
C ASN A 73 -7.93 9.64 -15.88
N PRO A 74 -7.04 9.94 -16.85
CA PRO A 74 -7.35 9.84 -18.27
C PRO A 74 -7.31 8.40 -18.82
N PHE A 75 -7.43 7.37 -17.97
CA PHE A 75 -7.27 5.97 -18.37
C PHE A 75 -8.21 5.51 -19.49
N ARG A 76 -9.41 6.10 -19.58
CA ARG A 76 -10.38 5.83 -20.67
C ARG A 76 -9.89 6.39 -22.00
N THR A 77 -9.41 7.63 -22.02
CA THR A 77 -8.94 8.28 -23.25
C THR A 77 -7.58 7.72 -23.68
N MET A 78 -6.76 7.28 -22.73
CA MET A 78 -5.48 6.62 -22.99
C MET A 78 -5.63 5.13 -23.34
N ASN A 79 -6.82 4.53 -23.15
CA ASN A 79 -7.05 3.09 -23.32
C ASN A 79 -6.04 2.22 -22.56
N MET A 80 -5.85 2.52 -21.28
CA MET A 80 -4.87 1.87 -20.41
C MET A 80 -5.48 1.48 -19.05
N PRO A 81 -4.91 0.50 -18.34
CA PRO A 81 -5.29 0.24 -16.96
C PRO A 81 -5.15 1.51 -16.10
N PRO A 82 -6.08 1.80 -15.17
CA PRO A 82 -6.11 3.05 -14.41
C PRO A 82 -4.77 3.45 -13.78
N GLN A 83 -4.12 2.52 -13.07
CA GLN A 83 -2.85 2.82 -12.41
C GLN A 83 -1.73 3.15 -13.41
N HIS A 84 -1.69 2.48 -14.57
CA HIS A 84 -0.69 2.77 -15.60
C HIS A 84 -0.92 4.12 -16.29
N ALA A 85 -2.18 4.49 -16.54
CA ALA A 85 -2.51 5.78 -17.12
C ALA A 85 -2.12 6.93 -16.19
N ALA A 86 -2.48 6.86 -14.91
CA ALA A 86 -2.13 7.86 -13.91
C ALA A 86 -0.60 8.04 -13.80
N LEU A 87 0.15 6.94 -13.69
CA LEU A 87 1.61 7.00 -13.60
C LEU A 87 2.25 7.61 -14.85
N GLN A 88 1.75 7.27 -16.04
CA GLN A 88 2.25 7.86 -17.29
C GLN A 88 1.89 9.36 -17.39
N SER A 89 0.70 9.78 -16.95
CA SER A 89 0.33 11.19 -16.92
C SER A 89 1.16 11.98 -15.90
N ALA A 90 1.42 11.40 -14.74
CA ALA A 90 2.17 12.01 -13.65
C ALA A 90 3.62 12.36 -14.04
N GLU A 91 4.24 11.61 -14.97
CA GLU A 91 5.58 11.91 -15.52
C GLU A 91 5.68 13.34 -16.09
N GLN A 92 4.56 13.93 -16.51
CA GLN A 92 4.53 15.26 -17.11
C GLN A 92 4.19 16.38 -16.12
N GLU A 93 3.72 16.05 -14.92
CA GLU A 93 3.24 17.01 -13.93
C GLU A 93 4.40 17.86 -13.37
N PRO A 94 4.24 19.19 -13.25
CA PRO A 94 5.30 20.07 -12.73
C PRO A 94 5.80 19.68 -11.34
N VAL A 95 4.90 19.28 -10.44
CA VAL A 95 5.25 18.86 -9.07
C VAL A 95 6.12 17.62 -9.05
N ILE A 96 5.91 16.69 -10.00
CA ILE A 96 6.73 15.47 -10.11
C ILE A 96 8.08 15.77 -10.75
N LYS A 97 8.12 16.60 -11.79
CA LYS A 97 9.36 17.04 -12.41
C LYS A 97 10.25 17.84 -11.45
N ALA A 98 9.65 18.60 -10.54
CA ALA A 98 10.37 19.39 -9.53
C ALA A 98 10.73 18.60 -8.27
N ALA A 99 10.12 17.43 -8.06
CA ALA A 99 10.39 16.60 -6.89
C ALA A 99 11.77 15.96 -6.99
N LYS A 100 12.54 16.05 -5.90
CA LYS A 100 13.82 15.35 -5.76
C LYS A 100 13.58 13.88 -5.48
N TRP A 101 12.66 13.56 -4.57
CA TRP A 101 12.29 12.19 -4.23
C TRP A 101 10.85 11.91 -4.65
N ILE A 102 10.61 10.74 -5.23
CA ILE A 102 9.29 10.32 -5.68
C ILE A 102 9.01 8.92 -5.15
N THR A 103 7.77 8.67 -4.74
CA THR A 103 7.25 7.31 -4.57
C THR A 103 5.84 7.18 -5.10
N CYS A 104 5.45 5.96 -5.43
CA CYS A 104 4.11 5.63 -5.90
C CYS A 104 3.51 4.61 -4.92
N ILE A 105 2.60 5.05 -4.07
CA ILE A 105 2.01 4.23 -3.00
C ILE A 105 0.49 4.38 -2.99
N ASP A 106 -0.19 3.36 -2.49
CA ASP A 106 -1.65 3.27 -2.41
C ASP A 106 -2.15 3.86 -1.08
N VAL A 107 -3.42 4.27 -0.98
CA VAL A 107 -3.99 4.93 0.22
C VAL A 107 -4.14 3.99 1.43
N ASP A 108 -3.97 2.68 1.22
CA ASP A 108 -3.83 1.68 2.29
C ASP A 108 -2.36 1.35 2.62
N GLU A 109 -1.40 2.16 2.17
CA GLU A 109 0.03 2.00 2.44
C GLU A 109 0.60 3.19 3.23
N TYR A 110 1.35 2.90 4.29
CA TYR A 110 1.92 3.89 5.22
C TYR A 110 3.41 3.67 5.40
N ILE A 111 4.21 4.69 5.06
CA ILE A 111 5.67 4.63 5.20
C ILE A 111 6.04 4.76 6.68
N ASN A 112 6.49 3.68 7.29
CA ASN A 112 6.85 3.62 8.69
C ASN A 112 8.37 3.70 8.85
N ILE A 113 8.86 4.91 9.16
CA ILE A 113 10.28 5.20 9.36
C ILE A 113 10.61 4.93 10.83
N LYS A 114 11.54 4.01 11.07
CA LYS A 114 11.91 3.50 12.40
C LYS A 114 13.25 4.06 12.91
N THR A 115 13.91 4.89 12.12
CA THR A 115 15.15 5.57 12.49
C THR A 115 14.92 7.04 12.90
N GLY A 116 15.80 7.57 13.74
CA GLY A 116 15.80 8.96 14.20
C GLY A 116 14.45 9.42 14.76
N ASP A 117 13.97 10.56 14.27
CA ASP A 117 12.67 11.13 14.67
C ASP A 117 11.48 10.53 13.90
N GLY A 118 11.72 9.63 12.95
CA GLY A 118 10.70 9.03 12.09
C GLY A 118 10.25 9.90 10.92
N THR A 119 11.07 10.88 10.52
CA THR A 119 10.84 11.69 9.32
C THR A 119 11.67 11.21 8.13
N LEU A 120 11.32 11.66 6.92
CA LEU A 120 12.12 11.43 5.72
C LEU A 120 13.56 11.93 5.87
N ASN A 121 13.79 13.02 6.60
CA ASN A 121 15.13 13.53 6.87
C ASN A 121 15.97 12.51 7.66
N ALA A 122 15.41 11.97 8.75
CA ALA A 122 16.08 10.92 9.51
C ALA A 122 16.37 9.67 8.66
N LEU A 123 15.49 9.32 7.73
CA LEU A 123 15.72 8.22 6.79
C LEU A 123 16.88 8.55 5.83
N PHE A 124 16.89 9.72 5.20
CA PHE A 124 17.93 10.12 4.26
C PHE A 124 19.30 10.24 4.95
N ASP A 125 19.35 10.74 6.18
CA ASP A 125 20.58 10.82 6.97
C ASP A 125 21.13 9.43 7.34
N ALA A 126 20.25 8.43 7.48
CA ALA A 126 20.65 7.06 7.77
C ALA A 126 21.21 6.33 6.53
N VAL A 127 20.86 6.77 5.31
CA VAL A 127 21.34 6.21 4.04
C VAL A 127 21.76 7.31 3.06
N PRO A 128 22.79 8.12 3.39
CA PRO A 128 23.10 9.37 2.68
C PRO A 128 23.52 9.18 1.22
N ASP A 129 24.07 8.00 0.89
CA ASP A 129 24.50 7.68 -0.47
C ASP A 129 23.39 7.05 -1.32
N ALA A 130 22.25 6.68 -0.73
CA ALA A 130 21.17 6.00 -1.44
C ALA A 130 20.43 6.97 -2.37
N ASN A 131 20.15 6.52 -3.59
CA ASN A 131 19.23 7.20 -4.52
C ASN A 131 17.96 6.40 -4.77
N MET A 132 17.84 5.20 -4.20
CA MET A 132 16.63 4.40 -4.19
C MET A 132 16.54 3.61 -2.88
N ILE A 133 15.33 3.50 -2.31
CA ILE A 133 15.05 2.76 -1.07
C ILE A 133 13.85 1.85 -1.34
N ALA A 134 14.06 0.54 -1.35
CA ALA A 134 12.98 -0.45 -1.41
C ALA A 134 12.33 -0.58 -0.03
N MET A 135 11.14 -0.04 0.11
CA MET A 135 10.34 -0.13 1.33
C MET A 135 9.54 -1.44 1.26
N THR A 136 10.09 -2.50 1.84
CA THR A 136 9.43 -3.81 1.88
C THR A 136 8.10 -3.70 2.61
N TRP A 137 7.05 -4.27 2.02
CA TRP A 137 5.74 -4.32 2.63
C TRP A 137 5.79 -5.09 3.94
N ARG A 138 5.04 -4.60 4.92
CA ARG A 138 4.59 -5.38 6.05
C ARG A 138 3.09 -5.50 5.95
N LEU A 139 2.57 -6.69 5.65
CA LEU A 139 1.13 -6.89 5.47
C LEU A 139 0.43 -6.88 6.83
N PHE A 140 -0.50 -5.96 7.03
CA PHE A 140 -1.34 -5.88 8.22
C PHE A 140 -2.68 -6.57 7.96
N GLY A 141 -3.11 -7.36 8.92
CA GLY A 141 -4.41 -8.00 8.92
C GLY A 141 -5.49 -7.14 9.56
N ASN A 142 -6.71 -7.63 9.51
CA ASN A 142 -7.88 -6.95 10.06
C ASN A 142 -7.94 -7.00 11.59
N GLY A 143 -7.08 -7.76 12.26
CA GLY A 143 -7.10 -7.92 13.72
C GLY A 143 -8.46 -8.38 14.27
N ASP A 144 -9.18 -9.20 13.51
CA ASP A 144 -10.56 -9.63 13.77
C ASP A 144 -11.61 -8.49 13.85
N VAL A 145 -11.24 -7.26 13.47
CA VAL A 145 -12.17 -6.13 13.39
C VAL A 145 -13.15 -6.38 12.24
N LYS A 146 -14.43 -6.47 12.60
CA LYS A 146 -15.53 -6.77 11.69
C LYS A 146 -16.12 -5.47 11.15
N ASP A 147 -16.53 -4.61 12.07
CA ASP A 147 -17.27 -3.40 11.77
C ASP A 147 -16.35 -2.25 11.35
N TYR A 148 -16.84 -1.38 10.48
CA TYR A 148 -16.20 -0.12 10.11
C TYR A 148 -16.37 0.92 11.22
N ALA A 149 -15.27 1.55 11.62
CA ALA A 149 -15.27 2.74 12.44
C ALA A 149 -14.48 3.86 11.76
N ASP A 150 -15.03 5.08 11.80
CA ASP A 150 -14.38 6.30 11.32
C ASP A 150 -13.33 6.74 12.34
N ARG A 151 -12.20 6.04 12.32
CA ARG A 151 -11.03 6.23 13.18
C ARG A 151 -9.77 5.97 12.37
N PRO A 152 -8.61 6.50 12.80
CA PRO A 152 -7.34 6.20 12.15
C PRO A 152 -7.09 4.68 12.05
N ILE A 153 -6.79 4.18 10.85
CA ILE A 153 -6.49 2.76 10.60
C ILE A 153 -5.22 2.34 11.34
N THR A 154 -4.26 3.25 11.46
CA THR A 154 -2.98 3.04 12.17
C THR A 154 -3.15 2.83 13.69
N GLU A 155 -4.34 3.12 14.23
CA GLU A 155 -4.71 2.86 15.62
C GLU A 155 -5.54 1.58 15.81
N GLN A 156 -6.12 1.06 14.73
CA GLN A 156 -7.08 -0.04 14.76
C GLN A 156 -6.46 -1.37 14.39
N PHE A 157 -5.57 -1.38 13.41
CA PHE A 157 -5.00 -2.60 12.84
C PHE A 157 -3.53 -2.74 13.27
N LEU A 158 -3.30 -3.54 14.32
CA LEU A 158 -1.99 -3.64 14.96
C LEU A 158 -1.30 -4.98 14.77
N ARG A 159 -1.94 -5.94 14.09
CA ARG A 159 -1.36 -7.25 13.80
C ARG A 159 -0.93 -7.35 12.35
N CYS A 160 0.21 -7.98 12.11
CA CYS A 160 0.81 -8.10 10.79
C CYS A 160 1.45 -9.46 10.55
N ALA A 161 1.97 -9.68 9.34
CA ALA A 161 2.85 -10.80 9.00
C ALA A 161 4.11 -10.78 9.89
N PRO A 162 4.88 -11.87 10.05
CA PRO A 162 6.23 -11.80 10.60
C PRO A 162 7.20 -11.08 9.63
N GLU A 163 8.38 -10.66 10.11
CA GLU A 163 9.43 -10.10 9.22
C GLU A 163 9.84 -11.14 8.17
N PHE A 164 10.08 -12.36 8.64
CA PHE A 164 10.43 -13.49 7.80
C PHE A 164 9.18 -14.16 7.20
N ALA A 165 8.58 -13.52 6.20
CA ALA A 165 7.36 -13.98 5.53
C ALA A 165 7.62 -14.37 4.06
N ARG A 166 8.26 -15.53 3.83
CA ARG A 166 8.54 -16.02 2.46
C ARG A 166 7.28 -16.22 1.62
N LYS A 167 6.16 -16.49 2.28
CA LYS A 167 4.85 -16.77 1.70
C LYS A 167 3.75 -16.06 2.50
N PRO A 168 2.66 -15.61 1.83
CA PRO A 168 2.52 -15.53 0.38
C PRO A 168 3.57 -14.59 -0.23
N HIS A 169 3.89 -14.75 -1.50
CA HIS A 169 4.96 -13.97 -2.14
C HIS A 169 4.74 -12.45 -2.10
N GLN A 170 3.47 -12.05 -2.02
CA GLN A 170 3.02 -10.68 -1.85
C GLN A 170 3.48 -10.10 -0.51
N ALA A 171 3.74 -10.91 0.53
CA ALA A 171 4.20 -10.41 1.83
C ALA A 171 5.54 -9.66 1.76
N TRP A 172 6.34 -9.93 0.74
CA TRP A 172 7.63 -9.27 0.49
C TRP A 172 7.62 -8.39 -0.75
N GLY A 173 6.46 -8.07 -1.33
CA GLY A 173 6.40 -6.99 -2.31
C GLY A 173 6.93 -5.68 -1.72
N PHE A 174 7.42 -4.77 -2.55
CA PHE A 174 7.87 -3.47 -2.08
C PHE A 174 7.40 -2.34 -3.00
N LYS A 175 7.43 -1.13 -2.46
CA LYS A 175 7.41 0.11 -3.24
C LYS A 175 8.75 0.82 -3.05
N THR A 176 9.21 1.52 -4.06
CA THR A 176 10.48 2.24 -4.00
C THR A 176 10.26 3.73 -3.83
N LEU A 177 10.96 4.34 -2.88
CA LEU A 177 11.22 5.78 -2.82
C LEU A 177 12.53 6.04 -3.57
N PHE A 178 12.53 6.91 -4.59
CA PHE A 178 13.70 7.10 -5.45
C PHE A 178 13.95 8.56 -5.82
N GLN A 179 15.21 8.90 -6.10
CA GLN A 179 15.58 10.22 -6.57
C GLN A 179 15.26 10.40 -8.07
N ASN A 180 14.70 11.55 -8.42
CA ASN A 180 14.33 11.92 -9.78
C ASN A 180 15.50 12.54 -10.57
N ILE A 181 16.57 11.76 -10.75
CA ILE A 181 17.85 12.21 -11.31
C ILE A 181 18.13 11.66 -12.73
N GLY A 182 17.07 11.30 -13.46
CA GLY A 182 17.17 10.87 -14.86
C GLY A 182 17.64 9.43 -15.11
N LEU A 183 17.80 8.61 -14.06
CA LEU A 183 18.20 7.20 -14.19
C LEU A 183 17.15 6.35 -14.93
N PHE A 184 15.87 6.68 -14.74
CA PHE A 184 14.73 5.94 -15.27
C PHE A 184 13.85 6.84 -16.13
N LYS A 185 13.23 6.26 -17.15
CA LYS A 185 12.38 6.99 -18.09
C LYS A 185 10.93 7.12 -17.64
N LYS A 186 10.47 6.26 -16.73
CA LYS A 186 9.05 6.10 -16.43
C LYS A 186 8.80 5.87 -14.94
N LEU A 187 7.66 6.34 -14.46
CA LEU A 187 7.13 5.93 -13.16
C LEU A 187 6.63 4.48 -13.23
N GLY A 188 6.52 3.83 -12.08
CA GLY A 188 6.07 2.44 -12.01
C GLY A 188 5.52 2.07 -10.66
N VAL A 189 4.66 1.04 -10.64
CA VAL A 189 3.88 0.62 -9.47
C VAL A 189 4.76 0.22 -8.29
N HIS A 190 5.85 -0.52 -8.52
CA HIS A 190 6.75 -0.99 -7.46
C HIS A 190 8.06 -0.20 -7.42
N ARG A 191 8.53 0.27 -8.58
CA ARG A 191 9.78 1.00 -8.77
C ARG A 191 9.72 1.75 -10.11
N PRO A 192 10.60 2.74 -10.33
CA PRO A 192 10.70 3.38 -11.63
C PRO A 192 11.17 2.38 -12.71
N LYS A 193 10.74 2.60 -13.96
CA LYS A 193 10.92 1.69 -15.10
C LYS A 193 11.73 2.36 -16.22
N GLY A 194 12.27 1.52 -17.11
CA GLY A 194 13.04 2.00 -18.27
C GLY A 194 14.38 2.58 -17.88
N LEU A 195 15.15 1.86 -17.06
CA LEU A 195 16.53 2.19 -16.69
C LEU A 195 17.35 2.48 -17.96
N ASN A 196 18.04 3.62 -17.96
CA ASN A 196 19.02 3.92 -19.01
C ASN A 196 20.22 2.97 -18.88
N PRO A 197 20.54 2.14 -19.90
CA PRO A 197 21.65 1.19 -19.83
C PRO A 197 23.03 1.81 -19.62
N GLN A 198 23.21 3.12 -19.84
CA GLN A 198 24.48 3.82 -19.56
C GLN A 198 24.62 4.27 -18.10
N LEU A 199 23.53 4.30 -17.33
CA LEU A 199 23.47 4.90 -15.99
C LEU A 199 23.31 3.86 -14.87
N TRP A 200 23.54 2.57 -15.16
CA TRP A 200 23.30 1.53 -14.17
C TRP A 200 24.32 1.55 -13.01
N GLU A 201 25.52 2.08 -13.25
CA GLU A 201 26.59 2.23 -12.26
C GLU A 201 26.27 3.33 -11.23
N ASP A 202 25.43 4.29 -11.62
CA ASP A 202 24.99 5.38 -10.75
C ASP A 202 23.91 4.96 -9.76
N ILE A 203 23.39 3.73 -9.84
CA ILE A 203 22.32 3.25 -8.94
C ILE A 203 22.91 2.82 -7.60
N ASN A 204 22.44 3.49 -6.53
CA ASN A 204 22.63 3.04 -5.16
C ASN A 204 21.26 2.75 -4.53
N TRP A 205 20.81 1.50 -4.71
CA TRP A 205 19.52 1.04 -4.22
C TRP A 205 19.70 0.18 -2.98
N VAL A 206 19.12 0.59 -1.86
CA VAL A 206 19.12 -0.14 -0.59
C VAL A 206 17.74 -0.71 -0.23
N ASN A 207 17.70 -1.74 0.60
CA ASN A 207 16.46 -2.26 1.21
C ASN A 207 16.03 -1.43 2.43
N GLY A 208 14.95 -1.83 3.09
CA GLY A 208 14.43 -1.16 4.28
C GLY A 208 15.35 -1.17 5.50
N SER A 209 16.43 -1.97 5.48
CA SER A 209 17.50 -1.98 6.50
C SER A 209 18.75 -1.19 6.07
N GLY A 210 18.72 -0.51 4.92
CA GLY A 210 19.87 0.23 4.40
C GLY A 210 20.94 -0.65 3.75
N GLN A 211 20.67 -1.94 3.51
CA GLN A 211 21.61 -2.85 2.86
C GLN A 211 21.46 -2.76 1.33
N PRO A 212 22.58 -2.71 0.57
CA PRO A 212 22.53 -2.65 -0.89
C PRO A 212 21.78 -3.83 -1.52
N LEU A 213 20.93 -3.55 -2.50
CA LEU A 213 20.27 -4.55 -3.31
C LEU A 213 21.17 -5.04 -4.46
N PRO A 214 21.05 -6.32 -4.84
CA PRO A 214 21.82 -6.89 -5.94
C PRO A 214 21.41 -6.28 -7.30
N ARG A 215 22.39 -6.09 -8.19
CA ARG A 215 22.24 -5.38 -9.47
C ARG A 215 21.19 -6.03 -10.38
N GLU A 216 21.00 -7.34 -10.26
CA GLU A 216 20.00 -8.12 -10.99
C GLU A 216 18.56 -7.64 -10.72
N MET A 217 18.32 -7.01 -9.55
CA MET A 217 17.02 -6.48 -9.19
C MET A 217 16.71 -5.13 -9.85
N TYR A 218 17.71 -4.38 -10.32
CA TYR A 218 17.53 -3.02 -10.85
C TYR A 218 16.52 -2.96 -12.00
N ARG A 219 16.45 -4.03 -12.80
CA ARG A 219 15.57 -4.12 -13.97
C ARG A 219 14.22 -4.76 -13.74
N ASN A 220 14.09 -5.66 -12.76
CA ASN A 220 12.93 -6.55 -12.63
C ASN A 220 12.43 -6.76 -11.19
N GLY A 221 13.16 -6.26 -10.18
CA GLY A 221 12.79 -6.42 -8.77
C GLY A 221 11.43 -5.77 -8.48
N TRP A 222 10.55 -6.53 -7.82
CA TRP A 222 9.26 -6.06 -7.30
C TRP A 222 8.97 -6.58 -5.89
N ARG A 223 9.80 -7.51 -5.40
CA ARG A 223 9.73 -8.12 -4.09
C ARG A 223 11.12 -8.43 -3.56
N SER A 224 11.24 -8.48 -2.24
CA SER A 224 12.42 -8.97 -1.53
C SER A 224 12.56 -10.50 -1.64
N THR A 225 13.76 -10.95 -1.32
CA THR A 225 14.20 -12.35 -1.21
C THR A 225 14.71 -12.61 0.21
N ILE A 226 15.16 -13.84 0.49
CA ILE A 226 15.77 -14.18 1.78
C ILE A 226 17.02 -13.33 2.04
N GLU A 227 17.72 -12.94 0.97
CA GLU A 227 18.96 -12.17 1.01
C GLU A 227 18.72 -10.66 1.02
N THR A 228 17.50 -10.19 0.74
CA THR A 228 17.23 -8.77 0.44
C THR A 228 16.05 -8.17 1.21
N TYR A 229 15.31 -8.95 2.00
CA TYR A 229 14.34 -8.38 2.94
C TYR A 229 15.06 -7.54 3.99
N GLY A 230 14.40 -6.51 4.49
CA GLY A 230 14.96 -5.63 5.50
C GLY A 230 13.92 -4.61 5.93
N TYR A 231 13.86 -4.35 7.23
CA TYR A 231 12.88 -3.47 7.82
C TYR A 231 13.50 -2.47 8.81
N ASP A 232 14.80 -2.52 9.13
CA ASP A 232 15.35 -1.85 10.31
C ASP A 232 15.18 -0.31 10.31
N LEU A 233 15.33 0.32 9.14
CA LEU A 233 15.22 1.77 8.98
C LEU A 233 13.82 2.21 8.54
N VAL A 234 13.21 1.46 7.61
CA VAL A 234 11.89 1.76 7.06
C VAL A 234 11.18 0.49 6.60
N GLN A 235 9.87 0.47 6.79
CA GLN A 235 8.97 -0.51 6.20
C GLN A 235 7.74 0.17 5.62
N LEU A 236 7.03 -0.51 4.72
CA LEU A 236 5.76 -0.02 4.18
C LEU A 236 4.60 -0.82 4.78
N ASN A 237 3.92 -0.27 5.79
CA ASN A 237 2.76 -0.92 6.39
C ASN A 237 1.63 -0.95 5.35
N HIS A 238 1.12 -2.13 5.00
CA HIS A 238 0.06 -2.28 4.02
C HIS A 238 -1.20 -2.86 4.66
N TYR A 239 -2.21 -2.00 4.84
CA TYR A 239 -3.50 -2.30 5.44
C TYR A 239 -4.53 -2.73 4.39
N ALA A 240 -4.16 -3.72 3.59
CA ALA A 240 -4.90 -4.08 2.37
C ALA A 240 -6.35 -4.51 2.62
N VAL A 241 -6.65 -5.09 3.78
CA VAL A 241 -7.99 -5.64 4.07
C VAL A 241 -8.85 -4.73 4.95
N ARG A 242 -8.24 -3.93 5.84
CA ARG A 242 -8.95 -3.09 6.84
C ARG A 242 -10.01 -3.92 7.59
N SER A 243 -11.13 -3.33 8.01
CA SER A 243 -12.25 -4.08 8.60
C SER A 243 -12.95 -4.96 7.57
N ALA A 244 -13.62 -6.02 8.03
CA ALA A 244 -14.37 -6.91 7.14
C ALA A 244 -15.44 -6.15 6.33
N GLU A 245 -16.14 -5.19 6.93
CA GLU A 245 -17.10 -4.33 6.23
C GLU A 245 -16.44 -3.46 5.13
N SER A 246 -15.31 -2.82 5.45
CA SER A 246 -14.56 -2.03 4.47
C SER A 246 -14.05 -2.88 3.31
N PHE A 247 -13.74 -4.15 3.56
CA PHE A 247 -13.33 -5.08 2.51
C PHE A 247 -14.47 -5.43 1.55
N LEU A 248 -15.73 -5.44 1.99
CA LEU A 248 -16.88 -5.60 1.10
C LEU A 248 -16.91 -4.47 0.06
N VAL A 249 -16.73 -3.22 0.50
CA VAL A 249 -16.67 -2.05 -0.38
C VAL A 249 -15.47 -2.12 -1.32
N LYS A 250 -14.30 -2.56 -0.82
CA LYS A 250 -13.10 -2.78 -1.67
C LYS A 250 -13.35 -3.81 -2.77
N ARG A 251 -14.00 -4.93 -2.44
CA ARG A 251 -14.37 -5.98 -3.40
C ARG A 251 -15.35 -5.46 -4.44
N ASP A 252 -16.36 -4.71 -4.02
CA ASP A 252 -17.40 -4.18 -4.89
C ASP A 252 -16.84 -3.25 -5.98
N ARG A 253 -16.05 -2.25 -5.59
CA ARG A 253 -15.46 -1.31 -6.55
C ARG A 253 -14.43 -1.95 -7.49
N GLY A 254 -13.79 -3.05 -7.07
CA GLY A 254 -12.82 -3.83 -7.86
C GLY A 254 -13.47 -4.73 -8.92
N ARG A 255 -14.70 -5.20 -8.68
CA ARG A 255 -15.46 -6.04 -9.64
C ARG A 255 -15.78 -5.34 -10.96
N VAL A 256 -15.80 -4.01 -10.99
CA VAL A 256 -16.00 -3.23 -12.23
C VAL A 256 -14.94 -3.55 -13.30
N ASN A 257 -13.77 -4.07 -12.90
CA ASN A 257 -12.70 -4.47 -13.82
C ASN A 257 -12.61 -6.00 -14.04
N HIS A 258 -13.21 -6.83 -13.18
CA HIS A 258 -13.12 -8.31 -13.23
C HIS A 258 -14.39 -8.97 -12.68
N VAL A 259 -15.28 -9.42 -13.57
CA VAL A 259 -16.63 -9.90 -13.20
C VAL A 259 -16.68 -11.39 -12.82
N ASP A 260 -15.68 -12.19 -13.22
CA ASP A 260 -15.81 -13.66 -13.31
C ASP A 260 -14.95 -14.52 -12.35
N ARG A 261 -14.40 -14.00 -11.25
CA ARG A 261 -13.60 -14.85 -10.35
C ARG A 261 -13.88 -14.67 -8.86
N ASP A 262 -13.81 -15.80 -8.16
CA ASP A 262 -13.80 -15.99 -6.70
C ASP A 262 -12.53 -15.38 -6.02
N GLN A 263 -12.05 -14.26 -6.55
CA GLN A 263 -10.82 -13.59 -6.12
C GLN A 263 -10.94 -12.99 -4.72
N GLY A 264 -12.16 -12.76 -4.21
CA GLY A 264 -12.38 -12.08 -2.93
C GLY A 264 -11.78 -12.84 -1.75
N LEU A 265 -12.15 -14.11 -1.57
CA LEU A 265 -11.71 -14.90 -0.42
C LEU A 265 -10.23 -15.26 -0.50
N ALA A 266 -9.73 -15.64 -1.68
CA ALA A 266 -8.32 -15.94 -1.87
C ALA A 266 -7.44 -14.69 -1.69
N TYR A 267 -7.91 -13.50 -2.10
CA TYR A 267 -7.22 -12.24 -1.82
C TYR A 267 -7.23 -11.91 -0.33
N TRP A 268 -8.39 -11.98 0.33
CA TRP A 268 -8.49 -11.77 1.78
C TRP A 268 -7.53 -12.68 2.51
N PHE A 269 -7.54 -13.98 2.22
CA PHE A 269 -6.63 -14.95 2.81
C PHE A 269 -5.17 -14.54 2.62
N ARG A 270 -4.71 -14.26 1.40
CA ARG A 270 -3.31 -13.86 1.19
C ARG A 270 -2.90 -12.57 1.92
N MET A 271 -3.80 -11.60 1.98
CA MET A 271 -3.47 -10.25 2.46
C MET A 271 -3.70 -10.07 3.96
N ASN A 272 -4.62 -10.83 4.58
CA ASN A 272 -4.99 -10.70 5.98
C ASN A 272 -4.02 -11.44 6.91
N ASN A 273 -2.98 -10.76 7.38
CA ASN A 273 -1.95 -11.36 8.23
C ASN A 273 -2.04 -10.86 9.68
N ASN A 274 -2.35 -11.74 10.62
CA ASN A 274 -2.55 -11.41 12.04
C ASN A 274 -1.55 -12.12 12.98
N PHE A 275 -0.34 -12.41 12.51
CA PHE A 275 0.66 -13.21 13.23
C PHE A 275 1.14 -12.52 14.52
N GLU A 276 1.85 -11.40 14.41
CA GLU A 276 2.41 -10.67 15.56
C GLU A 276 1.90 -9.24 15.63
N GLU A 277 1.99 -8.63 16.82
CA GLU A 277 1.70 -7.20 16.98
C GLU A 277 2.88 -6.36 16.50
N GLU A 278 2.59 -5.28 15.78
CA GLU A 278 3.59 -4.32 15.33
C GLU A 278 3.12 -2.88 15.60
N ARG A 279 3.85 -2.18 16.47
CA ARG A 279 3.41 -0.90 17.08
C ARG A 279 4.35 0.27 16.81
N SER A 280 5.44 0.11 16.05
CA SER A 280 6.44 1.17 15.84
C SER A 280 5.88 2.42 15.16
N ILE A 281 4.85 2.28 14.33
CA ILE A 281 4.16 3.43 13.72
C ILE A 281 3.46 4.32 14.77
N GLN A 282 3.11 3.77 15.94
CA GLN A 282 2.31 4.48 16.95
C GLN A 282 3.02 5.73 17.49
N SER A 283 4.35 5.73 17.53
CA SER A 283 5.11 6.91 17.96
C SER A 283 4.89 8.15 17.07
N ARG A 284 4.31 8.00 15.86
CA ARG A 284 4.12 9.07 14.86
C ARG A 284 2.69 9.59 14.88
N LEU A 285 1.81 8.93 15.63
CA LEU A 285 0.41 9.29 15.73
C LEU A 285 0.19 10.67 16.32
N ALA A 286 1.06 11.15 17.22
CA ALA A 286 0.97 12.51 17.73
C ALA A 286 1.13 13.56 16.61
N MET A 287 2.08 13.35 15.70
CA MET A 287 2.33 14.23 14.56
C MET A 287 1.19 14.15 13.53
N MET A 288 0.75 12.93 13.19
CA MET A 288 -0.40 12.72 12.32
C MET A 288 -1.67 13.36 12.88
N ARG A 289 -1.98 13.15 14.17
CA ARG A 289 -3.17 13.71 14.83
C ARG A 289 -3.16 15.24 14.84
N ALA A 290 -2.00 15.87 15.03
CA ALA A 290 -1.89 17.32 14.95
C ALA A 290 -2.28 17.84 13.56
N ASP A 291 -1.85 17.17 12.50
CA ASP A 291 -2.19 17.52 11.12
C ASP A 291 -3.66 17.23 10.78
N LEU A 292 -4.15 16.04 11.15
CA LEU A 292 -5.53 15.63 10.98
C LEU A 292 -6.50 16.57 11.69
N ASN A 293 -6.21 16.93 12.94
CA ASN A 293 -7.04 17.87 13.70
C ASN A 293 -7.11 19.24 13.02
N ARG A 294 -6.01 19.71 12.42
CA ARG A 294 -5.98 20.97 11.67
C ARG A 294 -6.85 20.90 10.41
N LEU A 295 -6.80 19.79 9.68
CA LEU A 295 -7.66 19.55 8.52
C LEU A 295 -9.13 19.54 8.93
N MET A 296 -9.47 18.85 10.03
CA MET A 296 -10.84 18.73 10.55
C MET A 296 -11.38 20.00 11.21
N GLN A 297 -10.53 20.98 11.53
CA GLN A 297 -10.98 22.31 11.99
C GLN A 297 -11.57 23.15 10.86
N ASP A 298 -11.24 22.86 9.60
CA ASP A 298 -11.89 23.50 8.45
C ASP A 298 -13.28 22.86 8.24
N PRO A 299 -14.37 23.65 8.35
CA PRO A 299 -15.73 23.09 8.31
C PRO A 299 -16.08 22.50 6.94
N GLU A 300 -15.48 22.98 5.84
CA GLU A 300 -15.73 22.41 4.51
C GLU A 300 -15.04 21.06 4.37
N ILE A 301 -13.81 20.93 4.87
CA ILE A 301 -13.07 19.66 4.84
C ILE A 301 -13.76 18.63 5.74
N ALA A 302 -14.15 19.03 6.96
CA ALA A 302 -14.88 18.14 7.87
C ALA A 302 -16.21 17.68 7.27
N ALA A 303 -16.97 18.58 6.61
CA ALA A 303 -18.21 18.22 5.93
C ALA A 303 -17.97 17.24 4.77
N ALA A 304 -16.91 17.44 3.97
CA ALA A 304 -16.54 16.54 2.88
C ALA A 304 -16.15 15.14 3.40
N HIS A 305 -15.36 15.07 4.47
CA HIS A 305 -15.02 13.80 5.14
C HIS A 305 -16.26 13.08 5.65
N HIS A 306 -17.12 13.77 6.41
CA HIS A 306 -18.35 13.18 6.94
C HIS A 306 -19.30 12.70 5.84
N HIS A 307 -19.35 13.40 4.70
CA HIS A 307 -20.10 12.95 3.53
C HIS A 307 -19.57 11.61 3.00
N SER A 308 -18.26 11.50 2.77
CA SER A 308 -17.66 10.25 2.31
C SER A 308 -17.83 9.11 3.32
N VAL A 309 -17.72 9.39 4.63
CA VAL A 309 -18.00 8.42 5.70
C VAL A 309 -19.45 7.94 5.64
N ALA A 310 -20.41 8.85 5.44
CA ALA A 310 -21.82 8.49 5.31
C ALA A 310 -22.08 7.63 4.06
N CYS A 311 -21.48 7.99 2.91
CA CYS A 311 -21.55 7.19 1.69
C CYS A 311 -20.95 5.79 1.88
N HIS A 312 -19.82 5.67 2.58
CA HIS A 312 -19.18 4.39 2.85
C HIS A 312 -20.04 3.49 3.75
N ARG A 313 -20.63 4.06 4.82
CA ARG A 313 -21.60 3.34 5.67
C ARG A 313 -22.83 2.89 4.89
N ALA A 314 -23.42 3.78 4.09
CA ALA A 314 -24.57 3.45 3.26
C ALA A 314 -24.25 2.33 2.25
N LYS A 315 -23.05 2.34 1.66
CA LYS A 315 -22.59 1.26 0.78
C LYS A 315 -22.40 -0.05 1.54
N ILE A 316 -21.86 -0.03 2.75
CA ILE A 316 -21.78 -1.22 3.61
C ILE A 316 -23.17 -1.79 3.86
N ASP A 317 -24.14 -0.96 4.26
CA ASP A 317 -25.52 -1.37 4.53
C ASP A 317 -26.17 -1.98 3.27
N GLU A 318 -26.02 -1.31 2.11
CA GLU A 318 -26.49 -1.80 0.81
C GLU A 318 -25.93 -3.18 0.47
N LEU A 319 -24.61 -3.36 0.61
CA LEU A 319 -23.96 -4.63 0.31
C LEU A 319 -24.45 -5.72 1.27
N ARG A 320 -24.44 -5.45 2.58
CA ARG A 320 -24.86 -6.41 3.62
C ARG A 320 -26.33 -6.82 3.51
N ALA A 321 -27.18 -5.99 2.89
CA ALA A 321 -28.57 -6.34 2.60
C ALA A 321 -28.73 -7.43 1.52
N THR A 322 -27.69 -7.69 0.72
CA THR A 322 -27.71 -8.75 -0.31
C THR A 322 -27.23 -10.09 0.26
N GLU A 323 -27.85 -11.20 -0.15
CA GLU A 323 -27.49 -12.54 0.31
C GLU A 323 -26.02 -12.90 0.01
N ASN A 324 -25.51 -12.51 -1.16
CA ASN A 324 -24.14 -12.78 -1.58
C ASN A 324 -23.11 -12.13 -0.65
N TYR A 325 -23.23 -10.82 -0.38
CA TYR A 325 -22.29 -10.12 0.49
C TYR A 325 -22.52 -10.41 1.97
N SER A 326 -23.75 -10.71 2.40
CA SER A 326 -24.02 -11.18 3.77
C SER A 326 -23.34 -12.53 4.04
N SER A 327 -23.48 -13.49 3.11
CA SER A 327 -22.81 -14.79 3.21
C SER A 327 -21.29 -14.65 3.18
N PHE A 328 -20.77 -13.80 2.29
CA PHE A 328 -19.35 -13.51 2.21
C PHE A 328 -18.82 -12.87 3.50
N PHE A 329 -19.53 -11.89 4.06
CA PHE A 329 -19.16 -11.27 5.34
C PHE A 329 -19.13 -12.29 6.49
N ALA A 330 -20.12 -13.20 6.56
CA ALA A 330 -20.14 -14.27 7.54
C ALA A 330 -18.95 -15.21 7.38
N GLU A 331 -18.54 -15.51 6.14
CA GLU A 331 -17.35 -16.31 5.85
C GLU A 331 -16.07 -15.60 6.30
N LEU A 332 -15.88 -14.33 5.91
CA LEU A 332 -14.71 -13.51 6.29
C LEU A 332 -14.52 -13.41 7.80
N THR A 333 -15.63 -13.36 8.54
CA THR A 333 -15.67 -13.16 9.99
C THR A 333 -15.89 -14.45 10.77
N SER A 334 -15.77 -15.60 10.10
CA SER A 334 -15.88 -16.92 10.72
C SER A 334 -14.67 -17.23 11.62
N PRO A 335 -14.85 -18.03 12.69
CA PRO A 335 -13.72 -18.49 13.52
C PRO A 335 -12.62 -19.18 12.72
N ARG A 336 -12.99 -19.86 11.63
CA ARG A 336 -12.07 -20.50 10.70
C ARG A 336 -11.16 -19.47 10.02
N MET A 337 -11.73 -18.40 9.47
CA MET A 337 -10.94 -17.36 8.78
C MET A 337 -10.10 -16.52 9.75
N GLU A 338 -10.62 -16.22 10.95
CA GLU A 338 -9.85 -15.57 12.02
C GLU A 338 -8.62 -16.40 12.41
N LYS A 339 -8.78 -17.73 12.52
CA LYS A 339 -7.66 -18.63 12.81
C LYS A 339 -6.67 -18.72 11.67
N LEU A 340 -7.13 -18.87 10.43
CA LEU A 340 -6.27 -18.95 9.24
C LEU A 340 -5.34 -17.73 9.08
N ALA A 341 -5.82 -16.52 9.40
CA ALA A 341 -5.01 -15.29 9.34
C ALA A 341 -3.77 -15.30 10.26
N ARG A 342 -3.72 -16.21 11.24
CA ARG A 342 -2.59 -16.40 12.17
C ARG A 342 -1.67 -17.55 11.76
N LEU A 343 -2.07 -18.37 10.79
CA LEU A 343 -1.40 -19.62 10.40
C LEU A 343 -0.54 -19.52 9.14
N HIS A 344 -0.42 -18.33 8.53
CA HIS A 344 0.30 -18.18 7.25
C HIS A 344 1.74 -18.68 7.26
N GLY A 345 2.45 -18.60 8.40
CA GLY A 345 3.82 -19.11 8.55
C GLY A 345 3.95 -20.61 8.29
N HIS A 346 2.86 -21.37 8.39
CA HIS A 346 2.85 -22.82 8.21
C HIS A 346 2.48 -23.28 6.81
N PHE A 347 2.15 -22.36 5.89
CA PHE A 347 1.59 -22.73 4.60
C PHE A 347 2.59 -22.61 3.44
N GLY A 348 2.63 -23.65 2.61
CA GLY A 348 3.34 -23.64 1.33
C GLY A 348 2.66 -22.73 0.29
N SER A 349 3.41 -22.35 -0.76
CA SER A 349 2.91 -21.47 -1.83
C SER A 349 1.61 -21.94 -2.47
N ASN A 350 1.47 -23.26 -2.65
CA ASN A 350 0.33 -23.84 -3.36
C ASN A 350 -0.97 -23.61 -2.59
N VAL A 351 -0.93 -23.53 -1.26
CA VAL A 351 -2.10 -23.19 -0.44
C VAL A 351 -2.58 -21.77 -0.77
N PHE A 352 -1.67 -20.80 -0.87
CA PHE A 352 -2.02 -19.43 -1.22
C PHE A 352 -2.49 -19.25 -2.67
N LEU A 353 -2.02 -20.13 -3.58
CA LEU A 353 -2.46 -20.15 -4.97
C LEU A 353 -3.86 -20.77 -5.11
N SER A 354 -4.13 -21.85 -4.39
CA SER A 354 -5.42 -22.54 -4.41
C SER A 354 -6.50 -21.86 -3.54
N GLY A 355 -6.10 -21.06 -2.55
CA GLY A 355 -7.02 -20.37 -1.63
C GLY A 355 -7.34 -21.18 -0.36
N PRO A 356 -8.05 -20.58 0.60
CA PRO A 356 -8.23 -21.16 1.94
C PRO A 356 -9.13 -22.41 1.99
N GLY A 357 -9.88 -22.69 0.92
CA GLY A 357 -10.77 -23.86 0.84
C GLY A 357 -10.04 -25.20 0.80
N VAL A 358 -8.75 -25.22 0.44
CA VAL A 358 -7.96 -26.47 0.38
C VAL A 358 -7.38 -26.91 1.72
N ILE A 359 -7.58 -26.13 2.79
CA ILE A 359 -6.99 -26.38 4.10
C ILE A 359 -7.99 -27.20 4.94
N PRO A 360 -7.71 -28.45 5.32
CA PRO A 360 -8.64 -29.24 6.13
C PRO A 360 -8.86 -28.66 7.54
N ASP A 361 -9.99 -28.98 8.18
CA ASP A 361 -10.31 -28.49 9.53
C ASP A 361 -9.30 -28.97 10.58
N GLU A 362 -8.73 -30.16 10.43
CA GLU A 362 -7.67 -30.68 11.29
C GLU A 362 -6.37 -29.86 11.23
N ILE A 363 -6.10 -29.22 10.08
CA ILE A 363 -4.97 -28.30 9.94
C ILE A 363 -5.31 -26.94 10.57
N VAL A 364 -6.54 -26.46 10.36
CA VAL A 364 -7.01 -25.25 11.04
C VAL A 364 -7.00 -25.45 12.56
N ALA A 365 -7.27 -26.64 13.07
CA ALA A 365 -7.28 -26.94 14.49
C ALA A 365 -5.89 -26.94 15.16
N GLN A 366 -4.79 -26.99 14.40
CA GLN A 366 -3.44 -27.00 14.93
C GLN A 366 -3.11 -25.75 15.77
N ASP A 367 -2.13 -25.90 16.66
CA ASP A 367 -1.59 -24.83 17.48
C ASP A 367 -0.71 -23.90 16.63
N PRO A 368 -0.97 -22.57 16.57
CA PRO A 368 -0.14 -21.62 15.84
C PRO A 368 1.31 -21.52 16.36
N GLU A 369 1.57 -21.92 17.61
CA GLU A 369 2.92 -21.85 18.20
C GLU A 369 3.73 -23.13 17.97
N ALA A 370 3.10 -24.20 17.49
CA ALA A 370 3.76 -25.48 17.24
C ALA A 370 4.49 -25.50 15.88
N GLU A 371 5.59 -26.23 15.78
CA GLU A 371 6.32 -26.39 14.52
C GLU A 371 5.67 -27.46 13.62
N TRP A 372 5.01 -27.01 12.56
CA TRP A 372 4.44 -27.87 11.52
C TRP A 372 4.34 -27.11 10.19
N PHE A 373 4.13 -27.85 9.11
CA PHE A 373 4.04 -27.30 7.75
C PHE A 373 2.97 -28.02 6.96
N PHE A 374 2.17 -27.26 6.19
CA PHE A 374 1.12 -27.79 5.34
C PHE A 374 1.21 -27.20 3.92
N THR A 375 1.12 -28.06 2.92
CA THR A 375 1.00 -27.67 1.52
C THR A 375 0.14 -28.66 0.75
N VAL A 376 -0.39 -28.23 -0.39
CA VAL A 376 -1.11 -29.08 -1.34
C VAL A 376 -0.35 -29.22 -2.64
N GLU A 377 -0.67 -30.24 -3.44
CA GLU A 377 -0.27 -30.28 -4.85
C GLU A 377 -1.00 -29.19 -5.62
N LEU A 378 -0.32 -28.58 -6.59
CA LEU A 378 -0.92 -27.53 -7.42
C LEU A 378 -1.90 -28.19 -8.41
N GLN A 379 -3.20 -27.96 -8.24
CA GLN A 379 -4.21 -28.40 -9.19
C GLN A 379 -4.40 -27.32 -10.28
N GLY A 380 -3.88 -27.56 -11.48
CA GLY A 380 -4.08 -26.72 -12.68
C GLY A 380 -3.03 -25.62 -12.93
N ASP A 381 -3.10 -24.99 -14.10
CA ASP A 381 -2.20 -23.91 -14.51
C ASP A 381 -2.45 -22.63 -13.70
N THR A 382 -1.38 -22.07 -13.11
CA THR A 382 -1.41 -20.81 -12.38
C THR A 382 -1.75 -19.63 -13.29
N ALA A 383 -2.90 -18.98 -13.06
CA ALA A 383 -3.18 -17.67 -13.62
C ALA A 383 -2.55 -16.59 -12.72
N HIS A 384 -1.43 -16.02 -13.18
CA HIS A 384 -0.75 -14.89 -12.56
C HIS A 384 -1.59 -13.62 -12.51
#